data_AF-A0A8H4PMQ6-F1
#
_entry.id   AF-A0A8H4PMQ6-F1
#
_cell.length_a   1.000
_cell.length_b   1.000
_cell.length_c   1.000
_cell.angle_alpha   90.00
_cell.angle_beta   90.00
_cell.angle_gamma   90.00
#
_symmetry.space_group_name_H-M   'P 1'
#
loop_
_entity.id
_entity.type
_entity.pdbx_description
1 polymer ?
#
loop_
_entity_poly.entity_id
_entity_poly.type
_entity_poly.pdbx_seq_one_letter_code
_entity_poly.pdbx_strand_id
1 'polypeptide(L)'
;MLALDRFSAASLDAFVQSQLDAVTKEWHEYLVRRKAGQPRELFQTAADARRWLVRMAPVKLVDGAWLGHIHRVTTPFVDRRVTKAAWQILSEELGDGDLARNHAHVYAQLLEQIGVPVAAPDSADFIRHPHMDDARVWRSALAQLLISLFPHEFLPEILGFNLHFEMLTLETLVTAKELREVGFDPYYFTLHVTIDNADSGHTAMASRIVTDHLLSVAAQEGEAAASRAWKRVQAGFILSQNLPSDMSAPTASPLVADVLAMFQAKATAANRIHENCSMSFGGRSLGTWLDPDAFAGAEWQMDFLRCLGNAKPWVYKGDSRRSRLIHLLSWGGSMFGAFTDREVALVRDWIDSLAPPGAARYRILTERTDMDELPPRHADLRVDYPVFLPMVLTQADGSPGPVPERLVMDTAKLQMHRLLPLWFTHPCLLESFTSVPWKAASPMGCAILRFLRSQYGFLPEPTGVAGMDEMGRRDHVDLVDMGIEMVATTDAASSLPATLAEVLQRWPSPFAETMLATAMRPEQQWWTLLGMAQAFTQLHGLLACSDLLSRRSRDALGLMAAREQKGLSDCTEGLDKGGGKYRELWQGYTRARREIQECF
;
A
#
# COMPACT_ATOMS: atom_id res chain seq x y z
N MET A 1 14.42 -9.54 11.53
CA MET A 1 14.92 -8.15 11.31
C MET A 1 15.92 -8.16 10.17
N LEU A 2 15.85 -7.19 9.25
CA LEU A 2 16.84 -6.97 8.18
C LEU A 2 18.17 -6.47 8.78
N ALA A 3 18.87 -7.36 9.46
CA ALA A 3 20.05 -7.09 10.29
C ALA A 3 21.35 -7.05 9.47
N LEU A 4 21.36 -6.30 8.37
CA LEU A 4 22.55 -6.04 7.57
C LEU A 4 23.03 -4.61 7.86
N ASP A 5 24.18 -4.47 8.52
CA ASP A 5 24.74 -3.16 8.87
C ASP A 5 25.10 -2.31 7.64
N ARG A 6 25.50 -2.98 6.55
CA ARG A 6 25.83 -2.36 5.27
C ARG A 6 25.13 -3.09 4.14
N PHE A 7 24.64 -2.31 3.19
CA PHE A 7 24.07 -2.84 1.97
C PHE A 7 25.15 -3.41 1.05
N SER A 8 24.86 -4.59 0.50
CA SER A 8 25.41 -5.06 -0.77
C SER A 8 24.34 -5.94 -1.43
N ALA A 9 24.29 -5.99 -2.77
CA ALA A 9 23.33 -6.83 -3.47
C ALA A 9 23.43 -8.31 -3.01
N ALA A 10 24.66 -8.83 -2.93
CA ALA A 10 24.91 -10.21 -2.51
C ALA A 10 24.46 -10.50 -1.07
N SER A 11 24.64 -9.55 -0.13
CA SER A 11 24.19 -9.74 1.26
C SER A 11 22.67 -9.64 1.39
N LEU A 12 22.00 -8.82 0.57
CA LEU A 12 20.55 -8.76 0.51
C LEU A 12 19.96 -10.06 -0.06
N ASP A 13 20.51 -10.58 -1.16
CA ASP A 13 20.06 -11.84 -1.75
C ASP A 13 20.28 -13.02 -0.77
N ALA A 14 21.43 -13.06 -0.11
CA ALA A 14 21.69 -14.07 0.93
C ALA A 14 20.73 -13.95 2.12
N PHE A 15 20.36 -12.72 2.51
CA PHE A 15 19.36 -12.50 3.56
C PHE A 15 17.98 -13.02 3.14
N VAL A 16 17.52 -12.69 1.93
CA VAL A 16 16.25 -13.17 1.37
C VAL A 16 16.21 -14.70 1.36
N GLN A 17 17.27 -15.35 0.87
CA GLN A 17 17.38 -16.81 0.87
C GLN A 17 17.33 -17.38 2.29
N SER A 18 18.02 -16.74 3.26
CA SER A 18 17.99 -17.20 4.65
C SER A 18 16.60 -17.13 5.30
N GLN A 19 15.78 -16.15 4.92
CA GLN A 19 14.39 -16.06 5.41
C GLN A 19 13.54 -17.19 4.82
N LEU A 20 13.69 -17.48 3.53
CA LEU A 20 13.03 -18.60 2.88
C LEU A 20 13.43 -19.95 3.50
N ASP A 21 14.73 -20.15 3.75
CA ASP A 21 15.25 -21.37 4.39
C ASP A 21 14.68 -21.55 5.80
N ALA A 22 14.55 -20.47 6.58
CA ALA A 22 13.93 -20.51 7.89
C ALA A 22 12.46 -20.94 7.83
N VAL A 23 11.67 -20.29 6.95
CA VAL A 23 10.23 -20.58 6.80
C VAL A 23 9.99 -22.00 6.28
N THR A 24 10.79 -22.46 5.31
CA THR A 24 10.66 -23.83 4.77
C THR A 24 11.06 -24.90 5.78
N LYS A 25 12.04 -24.61 6.67
CA LYS A 25 12.36 -25.46 7.81
C LYS A 25 11.21 -25.52 8.81
N GLU A 26 10.65 -24.38 9.22
CA GLU A 26 9.51 -24.34 10.14
C GLU A 26 8.28 -25.06 9.55
N TRP A 27 8.05 -24.91 8.25
CA TRP A 27 7.03 -25.64 7.52
C TRP A 27 7.25 -27.16 7.55
N HIS A 28 8.49 -27.60 7.35
CA HIS A 28 8.84 -29.01 7.49
C HIS A 28 8.55 -29.53 8.90
N GLU A 29 8.92 -28.79 9.94
CA GLU A 29 8.65 -29.14 11.33
C GLU A 29 7.15 -29.21 11.62
N TYR A 30 6.36 -28.27 11.10
CA TYR A 30 4.89 -28.31 11.13
C TYR A 30 4.35 -29.59 10.48
N LEU A 31 4.81 -29.95 9.28
CA LEU A 31 4.39 -31.17 8.60
C LEU A 31 4.76 -32.44 9.37
N VAL A 32 5.93 -32.48 10.01
CA VAL A 32 6.34 -33.59 10.89
C VAL A 32 5.39 -33.73 12.07
N ARG A 33 5.04 -32.63 12.75
CA ARG A 33 4.05 -32.65 13.86
C ARG A 33 2.69 -33.15 13.39
N ARG A 34 2.19 -32.66 12.25
CA ARG A 34 0.90 -33.09 11.67
C ARG A 34 0.91 -34.57 11.27
N LYS A 35 2.01 -35.07 10.70
CA LYS A 35 2.18 -36.49 10.36
C LYS A 35 2.21 -37.38 11.62
N ALA A 36 2.71 -36.86 12.74
CA ALA A 36 2.71 -37.55 14.04
C ALA A 36 1.34 -37.53 14.76
N GLY A 37 0.29 -36.94 14.16
CA GLY A 37 -1.06 -36.92 14.70
C GLY A 37 -1.38 -35.71 15.60
N GLN A 38 -0.49 -34.72 15.71
CA GLN A 38 -0.83 -33.45 16.37
C GLN A 38 -1.99 -32.77 15.64
N PRO A 39 -2.89 -32.03 16.33
CA PRO A 39 -4.03 -31.37 15.71
C PRO A 39 -3.61 -30.21 14.79
N ARG A 40 -4.59 -29.58 14.12
CA ARG A 40 -4.39 -28.33 13.39
C ARG A 40 -3.91 -27.24 14.35
N GLU A 41 -3.09 -26.31 13.88
CA GLU A 41 -2.52 -25.25 14.71
C GLU A 41 -3.33 -23.93 14.61
N LEU A 42 -3.90 -23.59 13.45
CA LEU A 42 -4.68 -22.37 13.24
C LEU A 42 -6.19 -22.60 13.38
N PHE A 43 -6.73 -23.63 12.73
CA PHE A 43 -8.18 -23.82 12.63
C PHE A 43 -8.61 -25.18 13.18
N GLN A 44 -9.14 -25.21 14.41
CA GLN A 44 -9.69 -26.46 14.96
C GLN A 44 -10.96 -26.89 14.23
N THR A 45 -11.80 -25.93 13.82
CA THR A 45 -13.07 -26.16 13.11
C THR A 45 -13.25 -25.20 11.93
N ALA A 46 -14.18 -25.54 11.02
CA ALA A 46 -14.60 -24.64 9.95
C ALA A 46 -15.23 -23.33 10.48
N ALA A 47 -15.84 -23.36 11.67
CA ALA A 47 -16.36 -22.17 12.31
C ALA A 47 -15.24 -21.23 12.77
N ASP A 48 -14.11 -21.76 13.24
CA ASP A 48 -12.95 -20.97 13.65
C ASP A 48 -12.31 -20.30 12.43
N ALA A 49 -12.08 -21.06 11.37
CA ALA A 49 -11.57 -20.55 10.10
C ALA A 49 -12.45 -19.43 9.54
N ARG A 50 -13.78 -19.60 9.58
CA ARG A 50 -14.74 -18.58 9.12
C ARG A 50 -14.62 -17.29 9.93
N ARG A 51 -14.59 -17.38 11.26
CA ARG A 51 -14.43 -16.20 12.12
C ARG A 51 -13.10 -15.50 11.85
N TRP A 52 -12.03 -16.27 11.62
CA TRP A 52 -10.73 -15.73 11.28
C TRP A 52 -10.72 -15.01 9.93
N LEU A 53 -11.28 -15.61 8.87
CA LEU A 53 -11.39 -14.97 7.55
C LEU A 53 -12.17 -13.64 7.64
N VAL A 54 -13.31 -13.62 8.33
CA VAL A 54 -14.06 -12.36 8.51
C VAL A 54 -13.25 -11.33 9.28
N ARG A 55 -12.58 -11.72 10.36
CA ARG A 55 -11.73 -10.82 11.16
C ARG A 55 -10.62 -10.20 10.33
N MET A 56 -10.04 -10.95 9.39
CA MET A 56 -8.90 -10.51 8.57
C MET A 56 -9.30 -9.70 7.33
N ALA A 57 -10.59 -9.60 7.01
CA ALA A 57 -11.07 -8.86 5.85
C ALA A 57 -10.52 -7.41 5.73
N PRO A 58 -10.40 -6.61 6.81
CA PRO A 58 -9.86 -5.25 6.68
C PRO A 58 -8.43 -5.20 6.12
N VAL A 59 -7.58 -6.17 6.43
CA VAL A 59 -6.19 -6.20 5.93
C VAL A 59 -6.08 -6.89 4.57
N LYS A 60 -6.91 -7.92 4.31
CA LYS A 60 -6.87 -8.68 3.05
C LYS A 60 -7.54 -7.96 1.87
N LEU A 61 -8.44 -7.01 2.15
CA LEU A 61 -9.12 -6.22 1.11
C LEU A 61 -8.36 -4.93 0.73
N VAL A 62 -7.20 -4.69 1.34
CA VAL A 62 -6.27 -3.60 0.99
C VAL A 62 -4.93 -4.12 0.46
N ASP A 63 -4.90 -5.37 0.00
CA ASP A 63 -3.70 -6.02 -0.53
C ASP A 63 -3.11 -5.28 -1.73
N GLY A 64 -1.81 -5.00 -1.68
CA GLY A 64 -1.08 -4.12 -2.60
C GLY A 64 -1.10 -2.62 -2.26
N ALA A 65 -1.89 -2.16 -1.28
CA ALA A 65 -2.07 -0.71 -1.02
C ALA A 65 -0.77 0.03 -0.63
N TRP A 66 0.23 -0.68 -0.10
CA TRP A 66 1.53 -0.09 0.25
C TRP A 66 2.33 0.39 -0.97
N LEU A 67 1.87 0.08 -2.19
CA LEU A 67 2.39 0.61 -3.45
C LEU A 67 1.40 1.55 -4.16
N GLY A 68 0.18 1.72 -3.65
CA GLY A 68 -0.93 2.33 -4.39
C GLY A 68 -0.67 3.73 -4.94
N HIS A 69 0.23 4.49 -4.31
CA HIS A 69 0.57 5.85 -4.72
C HIS A 69 1.93 5.98 -5.42
N ILE A 70 2.61 4.89 -5.75
CA ILE A 70 3.89 4.90 -6.45
C ILE A 70 3.76 5.24 -7.94
N HIS A 71 4.88 5.61 -8.57
CA HIS A 71 5.00 5.82 -10.01
C HIS A 71 4.06 6.89 -10.59
N ARG A 72 3.89 7.99 -9.87
CA ARG A 72 3.10 9.14 -10.34
C ARG A 72 3.82 9.88 -11.46
N VAL A 73 3.07 10.68 -12.21
CA VAL A 73 3.65 11.63 -13.16
C VAL A 73 4.66 12.59 -12.51
N THR A 74 4.48 12.90 -11.22
CA THR A 74 5.36 13.77 -10.42
C THR A 74 6.62 13.06 -9.91
N THR A 75 6.74 11.74 -10.09
CA THR A 75 7.96 11.01 -9.70
C THR A 75 9.16 11.53 -10.51
N PRO A 76 10.30 11.82 -9.87
CA PRO A 76 11.52 12.21 -10.57
C PRO A 76 11.88 11.20 -11.68
N PHE A 77 12.25 11.69 -12.85
CA PHE A 77 12.40 10.82 -14.03
C PHE A 77 13.49 9.77 -13.85
N VAL A 78 14.51 10.07 -13.04
CA VAL A 78 15.57 9.13 -12.70
C VAL A 78 15.09 7.93 -11.86
N ASP A 79 14.03 8.12 -11.06
CA ASP A 79 13.44 7.07 -10.22
C ASP A 79 12.32 6.30 -10.93
N ARG A 80 11.92 6.71 -12.13
CA ARG A 80 10.81 6.08 -12.86
C ARG A 80 11.05 4.62 -13.16
N ARG A 81 12.29 4.20 -13.42
CA ARG A 81 12.62 2.78 -13.62
C ARG A 81 12.36 1.94 -12.36
N VAL A 82 12.78 2.45 -11.20
CA VAL A 82 12.59 1.79 -9.90
C VAL A 82 11.11 1.75 -9.53
N THR A 83 10.43 2.90 -9.63
CA THR A 83 9.01 3.02 -9.27
C THR A 83 8.09 2.28 -10.24
N LYS A 84 8.43 2.18 -11.53
CA LYS A 84 7.69 1.35 -12.50
C LYS A 84 7.78 -0.12 -12.12
N ALA A 85 8.96 -0.61 -11.74
CA ALA A 85 9.13 -2.00 -11.32
C ALA A 85 8.35 -2.30 -10.03
N ALA A 86 8.31 -1.37 -9.07
CA ALA A 86 7.43 -1.48 -7.91
C ALA A 86 5.94 -1.43 -8.32
N TRP A 87 5.56 -0.55 -9.24
CA TRP A 87 4.20 -0.50 -9.76
C TRP A 87 3.79 -1.79 -10.49
N GLN A 88 4.73 -2.53 -11.07
CA GLN A 88 4.44 -3.85 -11.66
C GLN A 88 3.89 -4.81 -10.60
N ILE A 89 4.51 -4.88 -9.41
CA ILE A 89 4.00 -5.68 -8.29
C ILE A 89 2.57 -5.25 -7.96
N LEU A 90 2.33 -3.94 -7.77
CA LEU A 90 0.97 -3.42 -7.55
C LEU A 90 0.00 -3.88 -8.66
N SER A 91 0.39 -3.77 -9.92
CA SER A 91 -0.47 -4.19 -11.03
C SER A 91 -0.84 -5.67 -10.91
N GLU A 92 0.11 -6.54 -10.56
CA GLU A 92 -0.10 -7.98 -10.38
C GLU A 92 -1.05 -8.25 -9.20
N GLU A 93 -0.90 -7.55 -8.07
CA GLU A 93 -1.84 -7.58 -6.93
C GLU A 93 -3.27 -7.19 -7.32
N LEU A 94 -3.39 -6.22 -8.23
CA LEU A 94 -4.66 -5.77 -8.78
C LEU A 94 -5.18 -6.67 -9.91
N GLY A 95 -4.49 -7.78 -10.19
CA GLY A 95 -4.88 -8.80 -11.17
C GLY A 95 -4.49 -8.48 -12.61
N ASP A 96 -3.61 -7.52 -12.84
CA ASP A 96 -3.20 -7.03 -14.17
C ASP A 96 -4.38 -6.58 -15.05
N GLY A 97 -5.51 -6.26 -14.44
CA GLY A 97 -6.74 -5.91 -15.13
C GLY A 97 -7.58 -7.13 -15.52
N ASP A 98 -7.37 -8.28 -14.91
CA ASP A 98 -8.30 -9.41 -14.90
C ASP A 98 -8.96 -9.49 -13.51
N LEU A 99 -10.28 -9.29 -13.45
CA LEU A 99 -11.01 -9.27 -12.18
C LEU A 99 -10.91 -10.60 -11.43
N ALA A 100 -10.81 -11.73 -12.15
CA ALA A 100 -10.67 -13.05 -11.55
C ALA A 100 -9.29 -13.25 -10.89
N ARG A 101 -8.33 -12.37 -11.17
CA ARG A 101 -6.98 -12.38 -10.59
C ARG A 101 -6.78 -11.25 -9.58
N ASN A 102 -7.72 -10.34 -9.40
CA ASN A 102 -7.59 -9.25 -8.45
C ASN A 102 -7.67 -9.79 -7.00
N HIS A 103 -6.65 -9.54 -6.18
CA HIS A 103 -6.52 -10.17 -4.87
C HIS A 103 -7.67 -9.81 -3.92
N ALA A 104 -8.06 -8.54 -3.88
CA ALA A 104 -9.21 -8.07 -3.11
C ALA A 104 -10.52 -8.73 -3.57
N HIS A 105 -10.72 -8.90 -4.88
CA HIS A 105 -11.88 -9.59 -5.43
C HIS A 105 -11.89 -11.09 -5.08
N VAL A 106 -10.76 -11.77 -5.24
CA VAL A 106 -10.60 -13.20 -4.89
C VAL A 106 -10.90 -13.43 -3.41
N TYR A 107 -10.44 -12.53 -2.53
CA TYR A 107 -10.75 -12.61 -1.10
C TYR A 107 -12.24 -12.37 -0.80
N ALA A 108 -12.86 -11.38 -1.45
CA ALA A 108 -14.29 -11.13 -1.29
C ALA A 108 -15.13 -12.34 -1.74
N GLN A 109 -14.76 -12.97 -2.87
CA GLN A 109 -15.41 -14.21 -3.34
C GLN A 109 -15.26 -15.36 -2.34
N LEU A 110 -14.09 -15.50 -1.70
CA LEU A 110 -13.92 -16.48 -0.62
C LEU A 110 -14.92 -16.25 0.51
N LEU A 111 -15.10 -15.00 0.97
CA LEU A 111 -16.06 -14.65 2.02
C LEU A 111 -17.52 -14.94 1.61
N GLU A 112 -17.87 -14.68 0.35
CA GLU A 112 -19.17 -15.05 -0.22
C GLU A 112 -19.39 -16.57 -0.22
N GLN A 113 -18.41 -17.34 -0.72
CA GLN A 113 -18.50 -18.79 -0.83
C GLN A 113 -18.65 -19.49 0.52
N ILE A 114 -17.96 -19.00 1.55
CA ILE A 114 -18.13 -19.56 2.89
C ILE A 114 -19.48 -19.13 3.49
N GLY A 115 -20.16 -18.09 2.99
CA GLY A 115 -21.50 -17.67 3.42
C GLY A 115 -21.49 -16.52 4.43
N VAL A 116 -20.47 -15.66 4.40
CA VAL A 116 -20.37 -14.43 5.19
C VAL A 116 -19.91 -13.28 4.28
N PRO A 117 -20.74 -12.90 3.28
CA PRO A 117 -20.43 -11.74 2.45
C PRO A 117 -20.27 -10.50 3.32
N VAL A 118 -19.30 -9.67 2.98
CA VAL A 118 -19.03 -8.41 3.68
C VAL A 118 -19.50 -7.25 2.80
N ALA A 119 -19.91 -6.15 3.42
CA ALA A 119 -20.22 -4.94 2.67
C ALA A 119 -18.96 -4.41 1.95
N ALA A 120 -19.13 -3.49 1.01
CA ALA A 120 -17.99 -2.86 0.35
C ALA A 120 -17.04 -2.23 1.41
N PRO A 121 -15.72 -2.49 1.37
CA PRO A 121 -14.72 -1.98 2.32
C PRO A 121 -14.69 -0.46 2.54
N ASP A 122 -15.19 0.31 1.58
CA ASP A 122 -15.34 1.76 1.65
C ASP A 122 -16.69 2.23 2.22
N SER A 123 -17.55 1.30 2.67
CA SER A 123 -18.86 1.59 3.23
C SER A 123 -18.86 1.67 4.77
N ALA A 124 -19.80 2.43 5.32
CA ALA A 124 -20.03 2.49 6.76
C ALA A 124 -20.45 1.13 7.35
N ASP A 125 -21.10 0.28 6.56
CA ASP A 125 -21.57 -1.03 6.99
C ASP A 125 -20.42 -2.01 7.19
N PHE A 126 -19.36 -1.91 6.37
CA PHE A 126 -18.14 -2.71 6.54
C PHE A 126 -17.46 -2.39 7.88
N ILE A 127 -17.31 -1.10 8.20
CA ILE A 127 -16.69 -0.65 9.46
C ILE A 127 -17.49 -1.12 10.68
N ARG A 128 -18.82 -1.23 10.56
CA ARG A 128 -19.73 -1.65 11.64
C ARG A 128 -19.91 -3.17 11.75
N HIS A 129 -19.19 -3.96 10.96
CA HIS A 129 -19.35 -5.41 10.96
C HIS A 129 -19.00 -6.01 12.34
N PRO A 130 -19.90 -6.79 12.98
CA PRO A 130 -19.78 -7.18 14.39
C PRO A 130 -18.62 -8.14 14.70
N HIS A 131 -17.99 -8.71 13.68
CA HIS A 131 -16.86 -9.64 13.81
C HIS A 131 -15.52 -9.07 13.32
N MET A 132 -15.44 -7.74 13.14
CA MET A 132 -14.24 -7.02 12.70
C MET A 132 -13.84 -5.94 13.72
N ASP A 133 -13.78 -6.28 15.01
CA ASP A 133 -13.48 -5.34 16.10
C ASP A 133 -12.01 -5.37 16.57
N ASP A 134 -11.15 -6.15 15.91
CA ASP A 134 -9.74 -6.23 16.27
C ASP A 134 -8.93 -5.00 15.80
N ALA A 135 -8.69 -4.08 16.73
CA ALA A 135 -7.86 -2.89 16.51
C ALA A 135 -6.42 -3.16 16.04
N ARG A 136 -5.90 -4.39 16.14
CA ARG A 136 -4.59 -4.77 15.59
C ARG A 136 -4.68 -4.95 14.08
N VAL A 137 -5.69 -5.69 13.60
CA VAL A 137 -5.94 -5.90 12.17
C VAL A 137 -6.23 -4.57 11.47
N TRP A 138 -7.05 -3.72 12.08
CA TRP A 138 -7.30 -2.37 11.55
C TRP A 138 -6.05 -1.51 11.50
N ARG A 139 -5.15 -1.61 12.50
CA ARG A 139 -3.87 -0.90 12.46
C ARG A 139 -2.98 -1.39 11.31
N SER A 140 -2.95 -2.69 11.04
CA SER A 140 -2.23 -3.24 9.89
C SER A 140 -2.80 -2.75 8.56
N ALA A 141 -4.13 -2.80 8.39
CA ALA A 141 -4.82 -2.31 7.19
C ALA A 141 -4.54 -0.81 6.96
N LEU A 142 -4.64 0.01 8.01
CA LEU A 142 -4.34 1.43 7.94
C LEU A 142 -2.88 1.68 7.59
N ALA A 143 -1.94 0.94 8.16
CA ALA A 143 -0.52 1.13 7.86
C ALA A 143 -0.20 0.85 6.38
N GLN A 144 -0.80 -0.19 5.78
CA GLN A 144 -0.66 -0.49 4.35
C GLN A 144 -1.24 0.64 3.47
N LEU A 145 -2.39 1.21 3.84
CA LEU A 145 -2.97 2.35 3.11
C LEU A 145 -2.14 3.64 3.25
N LEU A 146 -1.50 3.85 4.40
CA LEU A 146 -0.82 5.11 4.73
C LEU A 146 0.61 5.19 4.21
N ILE A 147 1.35 4.08 4.19
CA ILE A 147 2.79 4.11 3.90
C ILE A 147 3.12 4.65 2.50
N SER A 148 2.23 4.44 1.53
CA SER A 148 2.45 4.87 0.15
C SER A 148 2.06 6.33 -0.11
N LEU A 149 1.31 6.99 0.79
CA LEU A 149 0.71 8.30 0.52
C LEU A 149 1.71 9.38 0.10
N PHE A 150 2.95 9.32 0.61
CA PHE A 150 3.99 10.32 0.38
C PHE A 150 5.21 9.70 -0.30
N PRO A 151 5.08 9.19 -1.55
CA PRO A 151 6.12 8.40 -2.19
C PRO A 151 7.38 9.20 -2.48
N HIS A 152 7.27 10.50 -2.72
CA HIS A 152 8.43 11.37 -2.98
C HIS A 152 9.29 11.58 -1.73
N GLU A 153 8.67 11.49 -0.56
CA GLU A 153 9.36 11.65 0.72
C GLU A 153 9.75 10.32 1.35
N PHE A 154 9.02 9.22 1.10
CA PHE A 154 9.16 7.94 1.80
C PHE A 154 9.45 6.76 0.87
N LEU A 155 9.97 6.99 -0.35
CA LEU A 155 10.28 5.92 -1.31
C LEU A 155 11.13 4.78 -0.69
N PRO A 156 12.26 5.04 0.00
CA PRO A 156 13.03 3.94 0.61
C PRO A 156 12.23 3.13 1.64
N GLU A 157 11.43 3.77 2.48
CA GLU A 157 10.56 3.08 3.45
C GLU A 157 9.49 2.23 2.74
N ILE A 158 8.88 2.74 1.67
CA ILE A 158 7.90 2.00 0.86
C ILE A 158 8.55 0.75 0.27
N LEU A 159 9.75 0.87 -0.31
CA LEU A 159 10.48 -0.26 -0.90
C LEU A 159 10.87 -1.29 0.17
N GLY A 160 11.27 -0.85 1.35
CA GLY A 160 11.55 -1.73 2.48
C GLY A 160 10.30 -2.45 3.01
N PHE A 161 9.17 -1.74 3.10
CA PHE A 161 7.88 -2.32 3.48
C PHE A 161 7.48 -3.41 2.49
N ASN A 162 7.56 -3.10 1.19
CA ASN A 162 7.30 -4.03 0.11
C ASN A 162 8.18 -5.28 0.23
N LEU A 163 9.50 -5.11 0.37
CA LEU A 163 10.44 -6.23 0.49
C LEU A 163 10.07 -7.21 1.60
N HIS A 164 9.64 -6.73 2.77
CA HIS A 164 9.19 -7.64 3.82
C HIS A 164 7.83 -8.28 3.49
N PHE A 165 6.89 -7.48 2.96
CA PHE A 165 5.53 -7.94 2.74
C PHE A 165 5.46 -9.07 1.71
N GLU A 166 6.29 -8.98 0.66
CA GLU A 166 6.40 -10.02 -0.37
C GLU A 166 7.08 -11.31 0.12
N MET A 167 7.62 -11.37 1.34
CA MET A 167 8.29 -12.60 1.80
C MET A 167 7.28 -13.67 2.20
N LEU A 168 7.51 -14.89 1.72
CA LEU A 168 6.74 -16.07 2.13
C LEU A 168 6.76 -16.22 3.66
N THR A 169 5.58 -16.39 4.25
CA THR A 169 5.43 -16.65 5.69
C THR A 169 4.96 -18.07 5.97
N LEU A 170 5.31 -18.59 7.14
CA LEU A 170 4.78 -19.87 7.62
C LEU A 170 3.24 -19.83 7.74
N GLU A 171 2.70 -18.71 8.21
CA GLU A 171 1.26 -18.50 8.36
C GLU A 171 0.52 -18.70 7.03
N THR A 172 1.03 -18.15 5.92
CA THR A 172 0.42 -18.33 4.59
C THR A 172 0.36 -19.81 4.20
N LEU A 173 1.44 -20.57 4.42
CA LEU A 173 1.51 -22.00 4.13
C LEU A 173 0.53 -22.82 4.99
N VAL A 174 0.52 -22.57 6.31
CA VAL A 174 -0.35 -23.27 7.26
C VAL A 174 -1.81 -22.93 6.99
N THR A 175 -2.12 -21.65 6.74
CA THR A 175 -3.48 -21.19 6.40
C THR A 175 -4.00 -21.88 5.15
N ALA A 176 -3.23 -21.89 4.06
CA ALA A 176 -3.63 -22.53 2.81
C ALA A 176 -3.89 -24.04 2.99
N LYS A 177 -3.06 -24.72 3.79
CA LYS A 177 -3.25 -26.15 4.09
C LYS A 177 -4.47 -26.40 4.97
N GLU A 178 -4.62 -25.68 6.08
CA GLU A 178 -5.67 -25.95 7.05
C GLU A 178 -7.06 -25.51 6.58
N LEU A 179 -7.16 -24.44 5.79
CA LEU A 179 -8.41 -24.05 5.10
C LEU A 179 -8.95 -25.21 4.25
N ARG A 180 -8.07 -25.85 3.49
CA ARG A 180 -8.43 -27.03 2.68
C ARG A 180 -8.93 -28.18 3.54
N GLU A 181 -8.32 -28.41 4.70
CA GLU A 181 -8.70 -29.47 5.64
C GLU A 181 -10.03 -29.20 6.37
N VAL A 182 -10.43 -27.93 6.53
CA VAL A 182 -11.76 -27.56 7.06
C VAL A 182 -12.82 -27.35 5.98
N GLY A 183 -12.48 -27.56 4.71
CA GLY A 183 -13.42 -27.53 3.58
C GLY A 183 -13.66 -26.14 2.98
N PHE A 184 -12.73 -25.19 3.14
CA PHE A 184 -12.76 -23.88 2.48
C PHE A 184 -11.74 -23.79 1.35
N ASP A 185 -12.02 -22.93 0.36
CA ASP A 185 -11.11 -22.67 -0.76
C ASP A 185 -9.88 -21.88 -0.26
N PRO A 186 -8.64 -22.42 -0.38
CA PRO A 186 -7.44 -21.73 0.04
C PRO A 186 -6.82 -20.86 -1.06
N TYR A 187 -7.48 -20.66 -2.21
CA TYR A 187 -6.84 -20.12 -3.40
C TYR A 187 -6.15 -18.76 -3.19
N TYR A 188 -6.78 -17.81 -2.50
CA TYR A 188 -6.17 -16.51 -2.15
C TYR A 188 -4.78 -16.66 -1.49
N PHE A 189 -4.65 -17.59 -0.53
CA PHE A 189 -3.38 -17.84 0.17
C PHE A 189 -2.42 -18.69 -0.67
N THR A 190 -2.96 -19.64 -1.43
CA THR A 190 -2.17 -20.52 -2.31
C THR A 190 -1.48 -19.71 -3.42
N LEU A 191 -2.15 -18.66 -3.92
CA LEU A 191 -1.60 -17.73 -4.90
C LEU A 191 -0.28 -17.15 -4.39
N HIS A 192 -0.30 -16.49 -3.23
CA HIS A 192 0.86 -15.89 -2.56
C HIS A 192 2.01 -16.89 -2.30
N VAL A 193 1.73 -18.18 -2.04
CA VAL A 193 2.79 -19.19 -1.93
C VAL A 193 3.63 -19.30 -3.23
N THR A 194 3.03 -19.02 -4.38
CA THR A 194 3.64 -19.20 -5.70
C THR A 194 4.15 -17.90 -6.31
N ILE A 195 3.36 -16.82 -6.28
CA ILE A 195 3.73 -15.54 -6.89
C ILE A 195 4.80 -14.79 -6.08
N ASP A 196 4.92 -15.08 -4.77
CA ASP A 196 5.87 -14.40 -3.87
C ASP A 196 7.23 -15.13 -3.79
N ASN A 197 7.53 -16.01 -4.74
CA ASN A 197 8.73 -16.83 -4.68
C ASN A 197 10.03 -16.01 -4.82
N ALA A 198 11.12 -16.49 -4.22
CA ALA A 198 12.40 -15.77 -4.14
C ALA A 198 13.27 -15.83 -5.42
N ASP A 199 12.83 -16.54 -6.47
CA ASP A 199 13.58 -16.68 -7.73
C ASP A 199 13.02 -15.74 -8.82
N SER A 200 11.73 -15.89 -9.12
CA SER A 200 11.03 -15.17 -10.17
C SER A 200 9.67 -14.62 -9.74
N GLY A 201 9.48 -14.44 -8.44
CA GLY A 201 8.26 -13.87 -7.85
C GLY A 201 8.49 -12.48 -7.26
N HIS A 202 7.47 -11.97 -6.55
CA HIS A 202 7.48 -10.63 -5.98
C HIS A 202 8.59 -10.41 -4.95
N THR A 203 8.99 -11.44 -4.19
CA THR A 203 10.19 -11.35 -3.33
C THR A 203 11.45 -11.01 -4.14
N ALA A 204 11.67 -11.68 -5.28
CA ALA A 204 12.81 -11.43 -6.15
C ALA A 204 12.74 -10.02 -6.77
N MET A 205 11.54 -9.60 -7.20
CA MET A 205 11.28 -8.23 -7.67
C MET A 205 11.64 -7.20 -6.61
N ALA A 206 11.13 -7.37 -5.40
CA ALA A 206 11.33 -6.43 -4.31
C ALA A 206 12.81 -6.29 -3.93
N SER A 207 13.54 -7.41 -3.84
CA SER A 207 15.00 -7.39 -3.60
C SER A 207 15.74 -6.61 -4.68
N ARG A 208 15.38 -6.87 -5.95
CA ARG A 208 15.97 -6.21 -7.11
C ARG A 208 15.63 -4.71 -7.16
N ILE A 209 14.40 -4.31 -6.84
CA ILE A 209 13.97 -2.92 -6.79
C ILE A 209 14.75 -2.14 -5.73
N VAL A 210 14.89 -2.71 -4.53
CA VAL A 210 15.72 -2.12 -3.45
C VAL A 210 17.17 -1.97 -3.91
N THR A 211 17.73 -2.99 -4.54
CA THR A 211 19.09 -2.95 -5.08
C THR A 211 19.26 -1.87 -6.14
N ASP A 212 18.38 -1.81 -7.15
CA ASP A 212 18.45 -0.83 -8.22
C ASP A 212 18.27 0.60 -7.69
N HIS A 213 17.41 0.81 -6.68
CA HIS A 213 17.25 2.10 -6.00
C HIS A 213 18.53 2.54 -5.30
N LEU A 214 19.12 1.68 -4.46
CA LEU A 214 20.33 2.04 -3.70
C LEU A 214 21.54 2.28 -4.60
N LEU A 215 21.67 1.52 -5.70
CA LEU A 215 22.69 1.76 -6.71
C LEU A 215 22.47 3.09 -7.44
N SER A 216 21.21 3.44 -7.74
CA SER A 216 20.84 4.73 -8.33
C SER A 216 21.21 5.90 -7.40
N VAL A 217 20.85 5.80 -6.11
CA VAL A 217 21.21 6.82 -5.09
C VAL A 217 22.73 6.93 -4.94
N ALA A 218 23.45 5.80 -4.88
CA ALA A 218 24.92 5.80 -4.81
C ALA A 218 25.56 6.51 -6.02
N ALA A 219 25.03 6.28 -7.23
CA ALA A 219 25.54 6.89 -8.44
C ALA A 219 25.27 8.40 -8.53
N GLN A 220 24.14 8.87 -7.99
CA GLN A 220 23.73 10.27 -8.07
C GLN A 220 24.22 11.12 -6.89
N GLU A 221 24.17 10.58 -5.68
CA GLU A 221 24.37 11.32 -4.42
C GLU A 221 25.52 10.77 -3.57
N GLY A 222 26.11 9.64 -3.96
CA GLY A 222 27.25 9.00 -3.30
C GLY A 222 26.89 7.99 -2.21
N GLU A 223 27.89 7.23 -1.78
CA GLU A 223 27.75 6.11 -0.82
C GLU A 223 27.13 6.50 0.53
N ALA A 224 27.36 7.74 0.99
CA ALA A 224 26.78 8.23 2.24
C ALA A 224 25.24 8.38 2.12
N ALA A 225 24.75 8.84 0.97
CA ALA A 225 23.31 8.93 0.70
C ALA A 225 22.68 7.56 0.56
N ALA A 226 23.34 6.63 -0.15
CA ALA A 226 22.88 5.24 -0.27
C ALA A 226 22.82 4.54 1.09
N SER A 227 23.78 4.78 1.98
CA SER A 227 23.77 4.28 3.36
C SER A 227 22.58 4.81 4.17
N ARG A 228 22.24 6.10 4.05
CA ARG A 228 21.02 6.66 4.69
C ARG A 228 19.74 6.07 4.10
N ALA A 229 19.66 5.95 2.77
CA ALA A 229 18.55 5.30 2.10
C ALA A 229 18.39 3.83 2.55
N TRP A 230 19.49 3.10 2.75
CA TRP A 230 19.46 1.74 3.29
C TRP A 230 18.83 1.67 4.69
N LYS A 231 19.18 2.57 5.61
CA LYS A 231 18.55 2.62 6.94
C LYS A 231 17.05 2.88 6.88
N ARG A 232 16.61 3.65 5.88
CA ARG A 232 15.19 3.91 5.62
C ARG A 232 14.48 2.69 5.03
N VAL A 233 15.12 1.94 4.14
CA VAL A 233 14.65 0.61 3.69
C VAL A 233 14.49 -0.32 4.90
N GLN A 234 15.47 -0.37 5.80
CA GLN A 234 15.38 -1.17 7.03
C GLN A 234 14.22 -0.72 7.92
N ALA A 235 13.97 0.59 8.05
CA ALA A 235 12.84 1.11 8.82
C ALA A 235 11.49 0.66 8.23
N GLY A 236 11.34 0.72 6.90
CA GLY A 236 10.15 0.21 6.20
C GLY A 236 9.95 -1.30 6.37
N PHE A 237 11.03 -2.08 6.23
CA PHE A 237 11.02 -3.53 6.43
C PHE A 237 10.57 -3.89 7.86
N ILE A 238 11.13 -3.20 8.86
CA ILE A 238 10.79 -3.41 10.28
C ILE A 238 9.35 -2.98 10.56
N LEU A 239 8.86 -1.90 9.94
CA LEU A 239 7.46 -1.50 10.08
C LEU A 239 6.54 -2.64 9.63
N SER A 240 6.72 -3.16 8.42
CA SER A 240 5.95 -4.29 7.89
C SER A 240 6.04 -5.53 8.80
N GLN A 241 7.26 -5.89 9.23
CA GLN A 241 7.51 -7.01 10.15
C GLN A 241 6.79 -6.92 11.50
N ASN A 242 6.54 -5.71 11.99
CA ASN A 242 5.92 -5.50 13.30
C ASN A 242 4.43 -5.14 13.20
N LEU A 243 3.86 -5.10 11.99
CA LEU A 243 2.42 -5.05 11.84
C LEU A 243 1.83 -6.40 12.22
N PRO A 244 0.76 -6.44 13.02
CA PRO A 244 0.04 -7.67 13.30
C PRO A 244 -0.47 -8.31 11.99
N SER A 245 0.21 -9.35 11.50
CA SER A 245 -0.26 -10.18 10.38
C SER A 245 -0.94 -11.47 10.86
N ASP A 246 -0.51 -12.01 12.02
CA ASP A 246 -0.94 -13.30 12.56
C ASP A 246 -1.58 -13.20 13.96
N MET A 247 -2.49 -14.14 14.24
CA MET A 247 -3.06 -14.46 15.55
C MET A 247 -2.29 -15.54 16.33
N SER A 248 -1.33 -16.26 15.72
CA SER A 248 -0.46 -17.24 16.41
C SER A 248 0.53 -16.62 17.40
N ALA A 249 0.48 -15.28 17.54
CA ALA A 249 1.01 -14.48 18.63
C ALA A 249 2.55 -14.35 18.57
N PRO A 250 3.17 -13.54 19.46
CA PRO A 250 2.60 -12.84 20.62
C PRO A 250 3.12 -11.38 20.74
N THR A 251 2.80 -10.56 21.72
CA THR A 251 3.41 -10.65 23.05
C THR A 251 4.64 -11.56 23.26
N ALA A 252 5.44 -11.90 22.22
CA ALA A 252 6.79 -12.51 22.34
C ALA A 252 7.80 -11.44 22.69
N SER A 253 7.37 -10.43 23.43
CA SER A 253 8.31 -9.88 24.37
C SER A 253 8.38 -10.93 25.48
N PRO A 254 9.55 -11.55 25.75
CA PRO A 254 9.72 -12.37 26.94
C PRO A 254 9.14 -11.65 28.17
N LEU A 255 9.29 -10.31 28.21
CA LEU A 255 8.66 -9.42 29.18
C LEU A 255 7.14 -9.60 29.30
N VAL A 256 6.37 -9.68 28.21
CA VAL A 256 4.92 -9.84 28.31
C VAL A 256 4.54 -11.25 28.72
N ALA A 257 5.24 -12.27 28.23
CA ALA A 257 5.04 -13.65 28.69
C ALA A 257 5.32 -13.76 30.21
N ASP A 258 6.41 -13.16 30.69
CA ASP A 258 6.78 -13.09 32.09
C ASP A 258 5.73 -12.33 32.92
N VAL A 259 5.22 -11.21 32.40
CA VAL A 259 4.14 -10.43 33.05
C VAL A 259 2.85 -11.23 33.13
N LEU A 260 2.47 -11.96 32.08
CA LEU A 260 1.27 -12.80 32.08
C LEU A 260 1.39 -13.97 33.05
N ALA A 261 2.53 -14.67 33.04
CA ALA A 261 2.80 -15.75 33.98
C ALA A 261 2.76 -15.25 35.44
N MET A 262 3.34 -14.07 35.68
CA MET A 262 3.28 -13.39 36.98
C MET A 262 1.82 -13.07 37.36
N PHE A 263 1.04 -12.41 36.49
CA PHE A 263 -0.36 -12.08 36.80
C PHE A 263 -1.22 -13.32 37.00
N GLN A 264 -0.97 -14.42 36.30
CA GLN A 264 -1.66 -15.70 36.51
C GLN A 264 -1.38 -16.27 37.90
N ALA A 265 -0.12 -16.22 38.36
CA ALA A 265 0.23 -16.61 39.72
C ALA A 265 -0.45 -15.70 40.77
N LYS A 266 -0.51 -14.38 40.51
CA LYS A 266 -1.19 -13.42 41.41
C LYS A 266 -2.70 -13.59 41.42
N ALA A 267 -3.33 -13.88 40.27
CA ALA A 267 -4.76 -14.16 40.18
C ALA A 267 -5.14 -15.37 41.04
N THR A 268 -4.32 -16.42 41.01
CA THR A 268 -4.49 -17.60 41.87
C THR A 268 -4.36 -17.25 43.36
N ALA A 269 -3.33 -16.49 43.74
CA ALA A 269 -3.08 -16.11 45.13
C ALA A 269 -4.12 -15.11 45.69
N ALA A 270 -4.66 -14.25 44.84
CA ALA A 270 -5.63 -13.21 45.19
C ALA A 270 -7.08 -13.62 44.90
N ASN A 271 -7.33 -14.90 44.62
CA ASN A 271 -8.66 -15.39 44.27
C ASN A 271 -9.69 -14.98 45.34
N ARG A 272 -10.79 -14.40 44.89
CA ARG A 272 -11.89 -13.84 45.71
C ARG A 272 -11.56 -12.65 46.61
N ILE A 273 -10.29 -12.27 46.79
CA ILE A 273 -9.89 -11.12 47.62
C ILE A 273 -10.43 -9.80 47.02
N HIS A 274 -10.54 -9.72 45.70
CA HIS A 274 -11.00 -8.53 44.97
C HIS A 274 -12.51 -8.51 44.65
N GLU A 275 -13.33 -9.41 45.20
CA GLU A 275 -14.79 -9.46 44.94
C GLU A 275 -15.51 -8.15 45.31
N ASN A 276 -15.10 -7.51 46.40
CA ASN A 276 -15.65 -6.22 46.86
C ASN A 276 -14.81 -5.01 46.40
N CYS A 277 -13.88 -5.21 45.46
CA CYS A 277 -13.10 -4.11 44.91
C CYS A 277 -13.93 -3.29 43.92
N SER A 278 -14.05 -1.99 44.17
CA SER A 278 -14.77 -1.07 43.27
C SER A 278 -14.03 -0.77 41.96
N MET A 279 -12.80 -1.28 41.80
CA MET A 279 -12.01 -1.09 40.59
C MET A 279 -12.59 -1.89 39.43
N SER A 280 -12.81 -1.20 38.31
CA SER A 280 -13.20 -1.79 37.03
C SER A 280 -12.47 -1.10 35.88
N PHE A 281 -12.26 -1.85 34.80
CA PHE A 281 -11.70 -1.36 33.55
C PHE A 281 -12.09 -2.31 32.41
N GLY A 282 -12.19 -1.79 31.18
CA GLY A 282 -12.64 -2.60 30.04
C GLY A 282 -14.06 -3.18 30.22
N GLY A 283 -14.93 -2.50 30.97
CA GLY A 283 -16.30 -2.95 31.24
C GLY A 283 -16.43 -4.13 32.22
N ARG A 284 -15.34 -4.57 32.86
CA ARG A 284 -15.34 -5.67 33.84
C ARG A 284 -14.71 -5.24 35.16
N SER A 285 -15.10 -5.87 36.27
CA SER A 285 -14.48 -5.63 37.57
C SER A 285 -13.09 -6.26 37.65
N LEU A 286 -12.23 -5.77 38.54
CA LEU A 286 -10.93 -6.39 38.78
C LEU A 286 -11.06 -7.85 39.24
N GLY A 287 -12.06 -8.15 40.07
CA GLY A 287 -12.35 -9.51 40.52
C GLY A 287 -12.70 -10.45 39.37
N THR A 288 -13.53 -10.00 38.41
CA THR A 288 -13.83 -10.77 37.19
C THR A 288 -12.58 -10.95 36.34
N TRP A 289 -11.77 -9.91 36.18
CA TRP A 289 -10.53 -10.00 35.42
C TRP A 289 -9.57 -11.04 35.97
N LEU A 290 -9.38 -11.09 37.29
CA LEU A 290 -8.43 -11.98 37.97
C LEU A 290 -9.04 -13.33 38.39
N ASP A 291 -10.18 -13.72 37.81
CA ASP A 291 -10.72 -15.07 37.99
C ASP A 291 -9.73 -16.12 37.45
N PRO A 292 -9.25 -17.08 38.25
CA PRO A 292 -8.20 -18.00 37.82
C PRO A 292 -8.58 -18.88 36.62
N ASP A 293 -9.84 -19.27 36.51
CA ASP A 293 -10.32 -20.13 35.42
C ASP A 293 -10.39 -19.34 34.11
N ALA A 294 -10.90 -18.11 34.15
CA ALA A 294 -10.90 -17.22 32.99
C ALA A 294 -9.48 -16.80 32.58
N PHE A 295 -8.59 -16.50 33.54
CA PHE A 295 -7.22 -16.05 33.29
C PHE A 295 -6.31 -17.14 32.70
N ALA A 296 -6.74 -18.41 32.72
CA ALA A 296 -6.03 -19.49 32.04
C ALA A 296 -6.13 -19.40 30.50
N GLY A 297 -7.12 -18.67 29.97
CA GLY A 297 -7.29 -18.49 28.53
C GLY A 297 -6.34 -17.44 27.94
N ALA A 298 -5.63 -17.78 26.86
CA ALA A 298 -4.68 -16.86 26.21
C ALA A 298 -5.34 -15.58 25.67
N GLU A 299 -6.57 -15.67 25.12
CA GLU A 299 -7.32 -14.49 24.68
C GLU A 299 -7.68 -13.58 25.87
N TRP A 300 -8.05 -14.17 27.00
CA TRP A 300 -8.40 -13.42 28.21
C TRP A 300 -7.20 -12.68 28.79
N GLN A 301 -6.04 -13.34 28.86
CA GLN A 301 -4.77 -12.76 29.29
C GLN A 301 -4.40 -11.52 28.46
N MET A 302 -4.53 -11.66 27.15
CA MET A 302 -4.25 -10.57 26.21
C MET A 302 -5.23 -9.42 26.32
N ASP A 303 -6.52 -9.74 26.48
CA ASP A 303 -7.55 -8.73 26.69
C ASP A 303 -7.34 -7.97 28.00
N PHE A 304 -7.01 -8.69 29.08
CA PHE A 304 -6.67 -8.12 30.38
C PHE A 304 -5.53 -7.10 30.28
N LEU A 305 -4.38 -7.47 29.70
CA LEU A 305 -3.24 -6.55 29.58
C LEU A 305 -3.56 -5.36 28.69
N ARG A 306 -4.32 -5.56 27.61
CA ARG A 306 -4.79 -4.48 26.74
C ARG A 306 -5.66 -3.50 27.51
N CYS A 307 -6.65 -3.99 28.26
CA CYS A 307 -7.54 -3.14 29.03
C CYS A 307 -6.80 -2.45 30.19
N LEU A 308 -5.94 -3.15 30.92
CA LEU A 308 -5.12 -2.60 32.00
C LEU A 308 -4.15 -1.52 31.49
N GLY A 309 -3.44 -1.80 30.40
CA GLY A 309 -2.51 -0.85 29.78
C GLY A 309 -3.17 0.43 29.25
N ASN A 310 -4.49 0.42 29.02
CA ASN A 310 -5.29 1.58 28.63
C ASN A 310 -6.06 2.22 29.80
N ALA A 311 -6.02 1.64 31.00
CA ALA A 311 -6.81 2.09 32.15
C ALA A 311 -6.11 3.24 32.89
N LYS A 312 -6.43 4.49 32.55
CA LYS A 312 -6.02 5.66 33.36
C LYS A 312 -6.92 5.78 34.60
N PRO A 313 -6.38 6.12 35.80
CA PRO A 313 -4.99 6.50 36.10
C PRO A 313 -4.09 5.32 36.54
N TRP A 314 -4.52 4.07 36.35
CA TRP A 314 -3.81 2.88 36.81
C TRP A 314 -2.50 2.66 36.07
N VAL A 315 -2.52 2.81 34.74
CA VAL A 315 -1.35 2.76 33.87
C VAL A 315 -1.28 4.04 33.03
N TYR A 316 -0.13 4.71 33.10
CA TYR A 316 0.32 5.72 32.14
C TYR A 316 1.42 5.09 31.29
N LYS A 317 1.10 4.76 30.03
CA LYS A 317 2.05 4.14 29.10
C LYS A 317 3.32 4.97 28.96
N GLY A 318 4.49 4.35 29.15
CA GLY A 318 5.78 5.03 29.13
C GLY A 318 6.19 5.72 30.42
N ASP A 319 5.33 5.71 31.45
CA ASP A 319 5.58 6.40 32.71
C ASP A 319 5.09 5.56 33.90
N SER A 320 5.88 4.55 34.24
CA SER A 320 5.66 3.68 35.39
C SER A 320 5.66 4.44 36.71
N ARG A 321 6.42 5.54 36.81
CA ARG A 321 6.49 6.42 37.99
C ARG A 321 5.18 7.16 38.22
N ARG A 322 4.45 7.53 37.18
CA ARG A 322 3.14 8.18 37.29
C ARG A 322 1.99 7.19 37.48
N SER A 323 2.21 5.92 37.19
CA SER A 323 1.20 4.86 37.21
C SER A 323 0.74 4.50 38.61
N ARG A 324 -0.56 4.65 38.90
CA ARG A 324 -1.14 4.37 40.23
C ARG A 324 -0.94 2.90 40.64
N LEU A 325 -0.89 1.97 39.70
CA LEU A 325 -0.58 0.56 39.98
C LEU A 325 0.76 0.42 40.71
N ILE A 326 1.81 1.09 40.23
CA ILE A 326 3.15 1.05 40.86
C ILE A 326 3.13 1.66 42.25
N HIS A 327 2.36 2.74 42.47
CA HIS A 327 2.19 3.33 43.80
C HIS A 327 1.50 2.38 44.78
N LEU A 328 0.48 1.62 44.35
CA LEU A 328 -0.18 0.63 45.22
C LEU A 328 0.72 -0.52 45.63
N LEU A 329 1.64 -0.93 44.75
CA LEU A 329 2.62 -2.00 45.00
C LEU A 329 3.80 -1.53 45.86
N SER A 330 4.07 -0.24 45.90
CA SER A 330 5.18 0.37 46.64
C SER A 330 4.84 0.56 48.13
N TRP A 331 5.88 0.86 48.94
CA TRP A 331 5.73 1.12 50.37
C TRP A 331 4.66 2.20 50.67
N GLY A 332 3.71 1.89 51.55
CA GLY A 332 2.57 2.75 51.88
C GLY A 332 1.33 2.54 50.99
N GLY A 333 1.44 1.73 49.93
CA GLY A 333 0.32 1.32 49.09
C GLY A 333 -0.46 0.13 49.67
N SER A 334 -1.74 0.01 49.31
CA SER A 334 -2.62 -1.05 49.83
C SER A 334 -2.29 -2.46 49.33
N MET A 335 -1.41 -2.59 48.33
CA MET A 335 -0.94 -3.86 47.78
C MET A 335 0.55 -4.10 48.11
N PHE A 336 1.13 -3.34 49.04
CA PHE A 336 2.51 -3.53 49.47
C PHE A 336 2.73 -4.96 49.97
N GLY A 337 3.76 -5.62 49.43
CA GLY A 337 4.10 -7.02 49.74
C GLY A 337 3.33 -8.07 48.94
N ALA A 338 2.34 -7.69 48.12
CA ALA A 338 1.68 -8.64 47.21
C ALA A 338 2.59 -9.07 46.03
N PHE A 339 3.56 -8.22 45.68
CA PHE A 339 4.54 -8.44 44.63
C PHE A 339 5.95 -8.31 45.21
N THR A 340 6.88 -9.13 44.73
CA THR A 340 8.31 -9.03 45.03
C THR A 340 8.92 -7.85 44.27
N ASP A 341 10.09 -7.39 44.70
CA ASP A 341 10.81 -6.29 44.04
C ASP A 341 11.08 -6.57 42.54
N ARG A 342 11.43 -7.82 42.21
CA ARG A 342 11.61 -8.27 40.81
C ARG A 342 10.32 -8.21 40.00
N GLU A 343 9.20 -8.64 40.57
CA GLU A 343 7.89 -8.56 39.90
C GLU A 343 7.45 -7.11 39.71
N VAL A 344 7.71 -6.22 40.67
CA VAL A 344 7.42 -4.78 40.52
C VAL A 344 8.30 -4.16 39.43
N ALA A 345 9.58 -4.52 39.35
CA ALA A 345 10.46 -4.09 38.25
C ALA A 345 9.93 -4.55 36.89
N LEU A 346 9.48 -5.81 36.79
CA LEU A 346 8.88 -6.36 35.58
C LEU A 346 7.63 -5.57 35.13
N VAL A 347 6.75 -5.20 36.07
CA VAL A 347 5.57 -4.37 35.77
C VAL A 347 5.98 -2.96 35.32
N ARG A 348 7.04 -2.38 35.90
CA ARG A 348 7.57 -1.07 35.45
C ARG A 348 8.09 -1.15 34.02
N ASP A 349 8.93 -2.13 33.73
CA ASP A 349 9.51 -2.35 32.40
C ASP A 349 8.40 -2.55 31.36
N TRP A 350 7.36 -3.32 31.71
CA TRP A 350 6.18 -3.46 30.88
C TRP A 350 5.48 -2.12 30.64
N ILE A 351 5.12 -1.38 31.69
CA ILE A 351 4.44 -0.08 31.55
C ILE A 351 5.28 0.90 30.71
N ASP A 352 6.59 0.95 30.93
CA ASP A 352 7.49 1.85 30.23
C ASP A 352 7.66 1.45 28.76
N SER A 353 7.60 0.14 28.45
CA SER A 353 7.58 -0.36 27.08
C SER A 353 6.29 -0.06 26.31
N LEU A 354 5.19 0.27 27.00
CA LEU A 354 3.90 0.58 26.35
C LEU A 354 3.89 1.93 25.62
N ALA A 355 4.84 2.82 25.89
CA ALA A 355 5.01 3.99 25.06
C ALA A 355 5.79 3.60 23.79
N PRO A 356 5.25 3.86 22.60
CA PRO A 356 6.04 3.69 21.39
C PRO A 356 7.28 4.58 21.51
N PRO A 357 8.48 4.09 21.18
CA PRO A 357 9.63 4.98 21.03
C PRO A 357 9.23 6.09 20.05
N GLY A 358 9.27 7.33 20.52
CA GLY A 358 8.80 8.47 19.74
C GLY A 358 9.56 8.63 18.42
N ALA A 359 9.07 9.51 17.54
CA ALA A 359 9.68 9.84 16.24
C ALA A 359 11.20 10.09 16.30
N ALA A 360 11.73 10.50 17.46
CA ALA A 360 13.16 10.61 17.74
C ALA A 360 13.98 9.35 17.40
N ARG A 361 13.52 8.13 17.70
CA ARG A 361 14.29 6.92 17.37
C ARG A 361 14.35 6.67 15.87
N TYR A 362 13.24 6.87 15.16
CA TYR A 362 13.20 6.82 13.70
C TYR A 362 14.14 7.85 13.08
N ARG A 363 14.17 9.09 13.59
CA ARG A 363 15.10 10.13 13.12
C ARG A 363 16.56 9.77 13.35
N ILE A 364 16.91 9.27 14.53
CA ILE A 364 18.28 8.83 14.84
C ILE A 364 18.71 7.68 13.92
N LEU A 365 17.80 6.72 13.68
CA LEU A 365 18.08 5.59 12.81
C LEU A 365 18.28 6.03 11.36
N THR A 366 17.38 6.85 10.84
CA THR A 366 17.36 7.23 9.42
C THR A 366 18.28 8.41 9.08
N GLU A 367 18.80 9.10 10.09
CA GLU A 367 19.58 10.33 9.94
C GLU A 367 18.83 11.43 9.15
N ARG A 368 17.50 11.39 9.15
CA ARG A 368 16.66 12.40 8.50
C ARG A 368 16.68 13.71 9.28
N THR A 369 17.01 14.80 8.58
CA THR A 369 17.03 16.18 9.10
C THR A 369 15.86 17.03 8.59
N ASP A 370 15.21 16.58 7.52
CA ASP A 370 14.08 17.22 6.83
C ASP A 370 12.76 17.13 7.62
N MET A 371 12.64 16.16 8.53
CA MET A 371 11.43 15.96 9.36
C MET A 371 11.15 17.08 10.38
N ASP A 372 12.12 17.96 10.66
CA ASP A 372 11.96 19.09 11.59
C ASP A 372 11.61 20.41 10.87
N GLU A 373 11.58 20.41 9.54
CA GLU A 373 11.16 21.58 8.76
C GLU A 373 9.64 21.74 8.86
N LEU A 374 9.18 22.97 9.12
CA LEU A 374 7.75 23.26 9.02
C LEU A 374 7.32 23.00 7.58
N PRO A 375 6.22 22.27 7.35
CA PRO A 375 5.74 22.04 6.00
C PRO A 375 5.56 23.39 5.29
N PRO A 376 5.91 23.47 3.99
CA PRO A 376 5.84 24.72 3.26
C PRO A 376 4.44 25.33 3.39
N ARG A 377 4.36 26.66 3.56
CA ARG A 377 3.08 27.37 3.75
C ARG A 377 2.09 27.14 2.61
N HIS A 378 2.61 26.80 1.42
CA HIS A 378 1.84 26.42 0.24
C HIS A 378 2.50 25.19 -0.38
N ALA A 379 1.74 24.10 -0.51
CA ALA A 379 2.21 22.91 -1.20
C ALA A 379 2.19 23.12 -2.72
N ASP A 380 3.24 22.68 -3.40
CA ASP A 380 3.40 22.73 -4.85
C ASP A 380 2.95 21.39 -5.46
N LEU A 381 1.80 21.38 -6.11
CA LEU A 381 1.23 20.21 -6.81
C LEU A 381 2.15 19.55 -7.86
N ARG A 382 3.25 20.21 -8.25
CA ARG A 382 4.22 19.72 -9.23
C ARG A 382 5.31 18.85 -8.60
N VAL A 383 5.50 18.96 -7.29
CA VAL A 383 6.58 18.29 -6.53
C VAL A 383 6.02 17.55 -5.32
N ASP A 384 5.11 18.18 -4.58
CA ASP A 384 4.49 17.63 -3.40
C ASP A 384 3.35 16.68 -3.78
N TYR A 385 3.18 15.61 -3.01
CA TYR A 385 2.07 14.67 -3.18
C TYR A 385 1.69 14.03 -1.84
N PRO A 386 0.39 13.99 -1.47
CA PRO A 386 -0.76 14.49 -2.21
C PRO A 386 -1.01 15.98 -1.95
N VAL A 387 -1.52 16.72 -2.95
CA VAL A 387 -1.90 18.14 -2.82
C VAL A 387 -3.37 18.33 -3.22
N PHE A 388 -4.17 18.86 -2.29
CA PHE A 388 -5.59 19.14 -2.53
C PHE A 388 -5.82 20.65 -2.65
N LEU A 389 -5.90 21.16 -3.87
CA LEU A 389 -6.31 22.53 -4.10
C LEU A 389 -7.84 22.71 -3.94
N PRO A 390 -8.31 23.91 -3.51
CA PRO A 390 -9.70 24.30 -3.64
C PRO A 390 -10.13 24.22 -5.11
N MET A 391 -11.22 23.52 -5.39
CA MET A 391 -11.70 23.35 -6.76
C MET A 391 -12.14 24.68 -7.36
N VAL A 392 -11.49 25.11 -8.44
CA VAL A 392 -12.00 26.14 -9.36
C VAL A 392 -12.35 25.46 -10.68
N LEU A 393 -13.31 24.53 -10.63
CA LEU A 393 -13.97 24.09 -11.85
C LEU A 393 -15.22 24.96 -11.99
N THR A 394 -15.10 26.02 -12.78
CA THR A 394 -16.26 26.71 -13.31
C THR A 394 -17.09 25.68 -14.08
N GLN A 395 -18.32 25.44 -13.63
CA GLN A 395 -19.29 24.72 -14.45
C GLN A 395 -19.35 25.47 -15.78
N ALA A 396 -19.04 24.79 -16.88
CA ALA A 396 -19.35 25.35 -18.19
C ALA A 396 -20.88 25.36 -18.30
N ASP A 397 -21.47 26.53 -18.08
CA ASP A 397 -22.87 26.81 -18.39
C ASP A 397 -23.06 26.71 -19.91
N GLY A 398 -23.35 25.50 -20.37
CA GLY A 398 -23.63 25.22 -21.77
C GLY A 398 -24.18 23.82 -21.95
N SER A 399 -25.35 23.73 -22.58
CA SER A 399 -25.86 22.48 -23.14
C SER A 399 -24.81 21.89 -24.10
N PRO A 400 -24.55 20.57 -24.07
CA PRO A 400 -23.58 19.96 -24.96
C PRO A 400 -24.00 20.24 -26.41
N GLY A 401 -23.19 21.03 -27.12
CA GLY A 401 -23.31 21.18 -28.56
C GLY A 401 -23.13 19.82 -29.26
N PRO A 402 -23.40 19.74 -30.58
CA PRO A 402 -23.19 18.50 -31.32
C PRO A 402 -21.76 18.01 -31.13
N VAL A 403 -21.62 16.75 -30.72
CA VAL A 403 -20.33 16.09 -30.43
C VAL A 403 -19.49 16.05 -31.70
N PRO A 404 -18.37 16.80 -31.79
CA PRO A 404 -17.48 16.68 -32.94
C PRO A 404 -16.71 15.37 -32.82
N GLU A 405 -16.80 14.52 -33.86
CA GLU A 405 -16.39 13.11 -33.80
C GLU A 405 -14.87 12.88 -33.70
N ARG A 406 -14.02 13.83 -34.12
CA ARG A 406 -12.56 13.64 -34.20
C ARG A 406 -11.76 14.91 -33.94
N LEU A 407 -10.60 14.75 -33.31
CA LEU A 407 -9.53 15.75 -33.32
C LEU A 407 -9.07 16.02 -34.75
N VAL A 408 -9.09 17.30 -35.14
CA VAL A 408 -8.49 17.79 -36.40
C VAL A 408 -7.21 18.51 -36.01
N MET A 409 -6.08 18.06 -36.57
CA MET A 409 -4.76 18.59 -36.26
C MET A 409 -3.96 18.81 -37.54
N ASP A 410 -3.23 19.93 -37.58
CA ASP A 410 -2.30 20.28 -38.63
C ASP A 410 -0.88 20.24 -38.04
N THR A 411 -0.18 19.13 -38.20
CA THR A 411 1.15 18.93 -37.61
C THR A 411 2.19 19.95 -38.09
N ALA A 412 1.96 20.61 -39.23
CA ALA A 412 2.81 21.68 -39.71
C ALA A 412 2.74 22.97 -38.87
N LYS A 413 1.68 23.13 -38.07
CA LYS A 413 1.47 24.27 -37.17
C LYS A 413 1.76 23.96 -35.70
N LEU A 414 2.28 22.77 -35.43
CA LEU A 414 2.49 22.30 -34.07
C LEU A 414 3.39 23.26 -33.26
N GLN A 415 2.90 23.61 -32.07
CA GLN A 415 3.59 24.45 -31.09
C GLN A 415 4.07 23.60 -29.91
N MET A 416 5.34 23.18 -29.97
CA MET A 416 5.93 22.31 -28.94
C MET A 416 5.85 22.89 -27.52
N HIS A 417 6.02 24.20 -27.37
CA HIS A 417 5.90 24.88 -26.06
C HIS A 417 4.49 24.80 -25.45
N ARG A 418 3.46 24.46 -26.23
CA ARG A 418 2.10 24.19 -25.76
C ARG A 418 1.85 22.69 -25.55
N LEU A 419 2.36 21.86 -26.45
CA LEU A 419 2.18 20.40 -26.38
C LEU A 419 2.90 19.79 -25.19
N LEU A 420 4.18 20.11 -25.00
CA LEU A 420 5.05 19.47 -24.00
C LEU A 420 4.47 19.49 -22.57
N PRO A 421 3.99 20.62 -22.01
CA PRO A 421 3.42 20.60 -20.67
C PRO A 421 2.14 19.76 -20.57
N LEU A 422 1.34 19.66 -21.65
CA LEU A 422 0.17 18.77 -21.67
C LEU A 422 0.60 17.31 -21.77
N TRP A 423 1.56 17.01 -22.64
CA TRP A 423 2.10 15.67 -22.86
C TRP A 423 2.66 15.08 -21.57
N PHE A 424 3.54 15.80 -20.87
CA PHE A 424 4.14 15.32 -19.63
C PHE A 424 3.14 15.24 -18.47
N THR A 425 2.00 15.94 -18.52
CA THR A 425 1.06 16.00 -17.38
C THR A 425 -0.10 15.02 -17.50
N HIS A 426 -0.64 14.81 -18.70
CA HIS A 426 -1.87 14.04 -18.88
C HIS A 426 -1.83 12.57 -18.39
N PRO A 427 -0.69 11.88 -18.22
CA PRO A 427 -0.69 10.54 -17.63
C PRO A 427 -1.34 10.52 -16.24
N CYS A 428 -1.34 11.64 -15.51
CA CYS A 428 -1.93 11.75 -14.17
C CYS A 428 -3.44 11.45 -14.12
N LEU A 429 -4.15 11.61 -15.24
CA LEU A 429 -5.62 11.70 -15.27
C LEU A 429 -6.31 10.50 -14.62
N LEU A 430 -5.75 9.30 -14.77
CA LEU A 430 -6.33 8.06 -14.26
C LEU A 430 -5.46 7.33 -13.22
N GLU A 431 -4.28 7.84 -12.85
CA GLU A 431 -3.35 7.13 -11.95
C GLU A 431 -3.97 6.89 -10.55
N SER A 432 -4.76 7.84 -10.04
CA SER A 432 -5.32 7.76 -8.69
C SER A 432 -6.38 6.65 -8.51
N PHE A 433 -6.90 6.06 -9.59
CA PHE A 433 -7.94 5.03 -9.52
C PHE A 433 -7.43 3.68 -9.03
N THR A 434 -6.16 3.38 -9.27
CA THR A 434 -5.54 2.10 -8.89
C THR A 434 -4.86 2.16 -7.52
N SER A 435 -5.05 3.26 -6.78
CA SER A 435 -4.31 3.49 -5.53
C SER A 435 -4.88 2.81 -4.32
N VAL A 436 -6.17 2.49 -4.37
CA VAL A 436 -6.85 1.70 -3.35
C VAL A 436 -7.29 0.40 -4.01
N PRO A 437 -6.75 -0.76 -3.60
CA PRO A 437 -6.97 -2.03 -4.30
C PRO A 437 -8.44 -2.39 -4.53
N TRP A 438 -9.28 -2.21 -3.51
CA TRP A 438 -10.72 -2.45 -3.63
C TRP A 438 -11.39 -1.61 -4.72
N LYS A 439 -10.94 -0.37 -4.97
CA LYS A 439 -11.50 0.48 -6.03
C LYS A 439 -11.16 -0.04 -7.43
N ALA A 440 -10.04 -0.76 -7.56
CA ALA A 440 -9.65 -1.43 -8.79
C ALA A 440 -10.34 -2.80 -8.98
N ALA A 441 -10.98 -3.35 -7.93
CA ALA A 441 -11.67 -4.64 -7.93
C ALA A 441 -13.05 -4.58 -8.63
N SER A 442 -13.10 -4.06 -9.86
CA SER A 442 -14.29 -3.99 -10.70
C SER A 442 -13.92 -4.08 -12.18
N PRO A 443 -14.84 -4.42 -13.09
CA PRO A 443 -14.56 -4.41 -14.54
C PRO A 443 -14.00 -3.07 -15.03
N MET A 444 -14.51 -1.98 -14.43
CA MET A 444 -14.04 -0.61 -14.67
C MET A 444 -12.60 -0.40 -14.21
N GLY A 445 -12.30 -0.76 -12.95
CA GLY A 445 -10.95 -0.69 -12.38
C GLY A 445 -9.94 -1.48 -13.20
N CYS A 446 -10.32 -2.68 -13.63
CA CYS A 446 -9.53 -3.52 -14.51
C CYS A 446 -9.25 -2.86 -15.87
N ALA A 447 -10.23 -2.19 -16.48
CA ALA A 447 -10.04 -1.47 -17.74
C ALA A 447 -9.08 -0.28 -17.59
N ILE A 448 -9.18 0.48 -16.49
CA ILE A 448 -8.24 1.56 -16.17
C ILE A 448 -6.83 1.01 -15.95
N LEU A 449 -6.71 -0.13 -15.26
CA LEU A 449 -5.40 -0.72 -15.01
C LEU A 449 -4.71 -1.12 -16.32
N ARG A 450 -5.43 -1.75 -17.27
CA ARG A 450 -4.91 -2.03 -18.63
C ARG A 450 -4.53 -0.77 -19.39
N PHE A 451 -5.31 0.30 -19.23
CA PHE A 451 -5.01 1.62 -19.78
C PHE A 451 -3.67 2.15 -19.24
N LEU A 452 -3.49 2.20 -17.92
CA LEU A 452 -2.26 2.69 -17.29
C LEU A 452 -1.05 1.81 -17.60
N ARG A 453 -1.22 0.49 -17.61
CA ARG A 453 -0.19 -0.46 -18.06
C ARG A 453 0.34 -0.11 -19.44
N SER A 454 -0.55 0.26 -20.37
CA SER A 454 -0.14 0.67 -21.70
C SER A 454 0.68 1.96 -21.69
N GLN A 455 0.30 2.96 -20.89
CA GLN A 455 1.00 4.25 -20.78
C GLN A 455 2.39 4.13 -20.18
N TYR A 456 2.55 3.22 -19.21
CA TYR A 456 3.84 2.90 -18.60
C TYR A 456 4.67 1.95 -19.47
N GLY A 457 4.20 1.64 -20.67
CA GLY A 457 4.91 0.87 -21.67
C GLY A 457 5.02 -0.61 -21.33
N PHE A 458 4.16 -1.15 -20.46
CA PHE A 458 4.08 -2.59 -20.21
C PHE A 458 3.59 -3.35 -21.43
N LEU A 459 4.01 -4.61 -21.62
CA LEU A 459 3.42 -5.47 -22.65
C LEU A 459 1.91 -5.72 -22.39
N PRO A 460 1.16 -6.17 -23.42
CA PRO A 460 -0.18 -6.71 -23.21
C PRO A 460 -0.18 -7.77 -22.12
N GLU A 461 -1.28 -7.83 -21.37
CA GLU A 461 -1.42 -8.67 -20.18
C GLU A 461 -1.20 -10.15 -20.52
N PRO A 462 -0.35 -10.89 -19.77
CA PRO A 462 -0.01 -12.26 -20.10
C PRO A 462 -1.21 -13.21 -19.92
N THR A 463 -1.34 -14.15 -20.85
CA THR A 463 -2.39 -15.18 -20.81
C THR A 463 -1.98 -16.32 -19.87
N GLY A 464 -2.18 -16.13 -18.57
CA GLY A 464 -2.22 -17.21 -17.57
C GLY A 464 -0.87 -17.63 -16.97
N VAL A 465 0.23 -16.96 -17.28
CA VAL A 465 1.54 -17.18 -16.65
C VAL A 465 2.04 -15.85 -16.09
N ALA A 466 2.20 -15.77 -14.78
CA ALA A 466 2.87 -14.66 -14.11
C ALA A 466 4.39 -14.89 -14.13
N GLY A 467 5.20 -13.82 -14.18
CA GLY A 467 6.66 -13.93 -14.17
C GLY A 467 7.40 -12.61 -14.38
N MET A 468 8.73 -12.68 -14.23
CA MET A 468 9.66 -11.54 -14.21
C MET A 468 10.03 -10.96 -15.57
N ASP A 469 9.56 -11.54 -16.67
CA ASP A 469 10.04 -11.19 -18.02
C ASP A 469 9.92 -9.68 -18.30
N GLU A 470 8.85 -9.08 -17.80
CA GLU A 470 8.58 -7.66 -17.92
C GLU A 470 9.56 -6.79 -17.13
N MET A 471 9.96 -7.21 -15.92
CA MET A 471 10.94 -6.50 -15.10
C MET A 471 12.34 -6.52 -15.72
N GLY A 472 12.69 -7.64 -16.38
CA GLY A 472 13.95 -7.79 -17.10
C GLY A 472 14.02 -7.01 -18.42
N ARG A 473 12.88 -6.47 -18.89
CA ARG A 473 12.74 -5.94 -20.24
C ARG A 473 13.35 -4.55 -20.41
N ARG A 474 14.35 -4.48 -21.28
CA ARG A 474 15.13 -3.25 -21.56
C ARG A 474 14.61 -2.41 -22.72
N ASP A 475 13.73 -2.96 -23.54
CA ASP A 475 13.26 -2.31 -24.76
C ASP A 475 11.92 -1.58 -24.59
N HIS A 476 11.50 -1.28 -23.36
CA HIS A 476 10.32 -0.48 -23.12
C HIS A 476 10.53 1.00 -23.50
N VAL A 477 9.43 1.64 -23.88
CA VAL A 477 9.31 3.08 -24.09
C VAL A 477 7.98 3.46 -23.46
N ASP A 478 7.98 4.42 -22.53
CA ASP A 478 6.77 4.98 -21.93
C ASP A 478 6.46 6.39 -22.46
N LEU A 479 5.36 7.00 -22.01
CA LEU A 479 4.99 8.35 -22.46
C LEU A 479 6.00 9.42 -22.02
N VAL A 480 6.70 9.25 -20.91
CA VAL A 480 7.74 10.19 -20.45
C VAL A 480 8.97 10.09 -21.35
N ASP A 481 9.41 8.88 -21.72
CA ASP A 481 10.50 8.65 -22.67
C ASP A 481 10.23 9.35 -24.01
N MET A 482 9.01 9.23 -24.53
CA MET A 482 8.59 9.91 -25.77
C MET A 482 8.58 11.43 -25.60
N GLY A 483 8.18 11.94 -24.43
CA GLY A 483 8.25 13.37 -24.12
C GLY A 483 9.69 13.89 -24.12
N ILE A 484 10.61 13.13 -23.55
CA ILE A 484 12.05 13.45 -23.55
C ILE A 484 12.62 13.43 -24.98
N GLU A 485 12.20 12.47 -25.81
CA GLU A 485 12.55 12.42 -27.24
C GLU A 485 12.05 13.66 -28.00
N MET A 486 10.81 14.10 -27.73
CA MET A 486 10.26 15.34 -28.30
C MET A 486 11.05 16.59 -27.85
N VAL A 487 11.49 16.66 -26.59
CA VAL A 487 12.33 17.77 -26.11
C VAL A 487 13.69 17.76 -26.82
N ALA A 488 14.34 16.60 -26.90
CA ALA A 488 15.66 16.46 -27.51
C ALA A 488 15.69 16.87 -29.00
N THR A 489 14.59 16.61 -29.72
CA THR A 489 14.44 16.97 -31.14
C THR A 489 14.09 18.44 -31.34
N THR A 490 13.33 19.04 -30.43
CA THR A 490 12.86 20.44 -30.53
C THR A 490 13.92 21.45 -30.08
N ASP A 491 14.69 21.13 -29.04
CA ASP A 491 15.61 22.05 -28.37
C ASP A 491 16.90 21.33 -27.96
N ALA A 492 17.65 20.86 -28.96
CA ALA A 492 18.87 20.08 -28.77
C ALA A 492 19.99 20.81 -27.99
N ALA A 493 19.92 22.13 -27.87
CA ALA A 493 20.91 22.94 -27.14
C ALA A 493 20.65 22.98 -25.63
N SER A 494 19.46 22.56 -25.19
CA SER A 494 19.02 22.69 -23.82
C SER A 494 19.12 21.39 -23.03
N SER A 495 19.29 21.50 -21.71
CA SER A 495 19.22 20.35 -20.82
C SER A 495 17.83 19.71 -20.86
N LEU A 496 17.80 18.39 -20.82
CA LEU A 496 16.58 17.61 -20.67
C LEU A 496 15.99 17.85 -19.27
N PRO A 497 14.67 17.99 -19.13
CA PRO A 497 14.03 18.11 -17.83
C PRO A 497 14.16 16.80 -17.05
N ALA A 498 14.43 16.88 -15.75
CA ALA A 498 14.53 15.74 -14.84
C ALA A 498 13.22 15.48 -14.07
N THR A 499 12.29 16.43 -14.06
CA THR A 499 11.02 16.36 -13.32
C THR A 499 9.89 17.05 -14.08
N LEU A 500 8.64 16.72 -13.72
CA LEU A 500 7.47 17.45 -14.20
C LEU A 500 7.51 18.92 -13.80
N ALA A 501 8.03 19.25 -12.61
CA ALA A 501 8.16 20.62 -12.15
C ALA A 501 9.05 21.46 -13.07
N GLU A 502 10.18 20.91 -13.53
CA GLU A 502 11.06 21.58 -14.51
C GLU A 502 10.36 21.76 -15.87
N VAL A 503 9.59 20.77 -16.33
CA VAL A 503 8.78 20.89 -17.55
C VAL A 503 7.80 22.07 -17.43
N LEU A 504 7.04 22.14 -16.32
CA LEU A 504 6.02 23.18 -16.12
C LEU A 504 6.63 24.54 -15.76
N GLN A 505 7.83 24.60 -15.21
CA GLN A 505 8.58 25.84 -15.05
C GLN A 505 9.02 26.39 -16.41
N ARG A 506 9.47 25.51 -17.31
CA ARG A 506 9.94 25.87 -18.64
C ARG A 506 8.80 26.21 -19.61
N TRP A 507 7.70 25.48 -19.52
CA TRP A 507 6.50 25.66 -20.32
C TRP A 507 5.26 25.72 -19.41
N PRO A 508 4.97 26.88 -18.80
CA PRO A 508 3.81 27.02 -17.92
C PRO A 508 2.50 26.74 -18.64
N SER A 509 1.61 25.97 -17.99
CA SER A 509 0.29 25.65 -18.52
C SER A 509 -0.76 25.58 -17.39
N PRO A 510 -1.71 26.54 -17.33
CA PRO A 510 -2.82 26.50 -16.38
C PRO A 510 -3.69 25.25 -16.51
N PHE A 511 -3.78 24.69 -17.73
CA PHE A 511 -4.53 23.46 -17.95
C PHE A 511 -3.80 22.22 -17.42
N ALA A 512 -2.47 22.18 -17.50
CA ALA A 512 -1.69 21.13 -16.85
C ALA A 512 -1.90 21.11 -15.32
N GLU A 513 -1.85 22.28 -14.68
CA GLU A 513 -2.13 22.40 -13.24
C GLU A 513 -3.58 21.99 -12.91
N THR A 514 -4.53 22.31 -13.79
CA THR A 514 -5.92 21.84 -13.66
C THR A 514 -6.00 20.31 -13.71
N MET A 515 -5.30 19.65 -14.64
CA MET A 515 -5.30 18.19 -14.74
C MET A 515 -4.78 17.56 -13.45
N LEU A 516 -3.63 18.02 -12.94
CA LEU A 516 -3.04 17.55 -11.68
C LEU A 516 -4.00 17.74 -10.49
N ALA A 517 -4.60 18.92 -10.35
CA ALA A 517 -5.54 19.20 -9.27
C ALA A 517 -6.84 18.37 -9.38
N THR A 518 -7.32 18.11 -10.60
CA THR A 518 -8.53 17.32 -10.85
C THR A 518 -8.28 15.83 -10.59
N ALA A 519 -7.11 15.31 -10.99
CA ALA A 519 -6.70 13.92 -10.81
C ALA A 519 -6.56 13.51 -9.33
N MET A 520 -6.44 14.48 -8.41
CA MET A 520 -6.45 14.24 -6.96
C MET A 520 -7.84 13.95 -6.39
N ARG A 521 -8.92 14.11 -7.17
CA ARG A 521 -10.30 13.86 -6.75
C ARG A 521 -10.99 12.83 -7.66
N PRO A 522 -10.43 11.61 -7.81
CA PRO A 522 -10.90 10.62 -8.77
C PRO A 522 -12.39 10.27 -8.58
N GLU A 523 -12.86 10.16 -7.34
CA GLU A 523 -14.27 9.81 -7.06
C GLU A 523 -15.26 10.93 -7.44
N GLN A 524 -14.84 12.19 -7.34
CA GLN A 524 -15.69 13.36 -7.61
C GLN A 524 -15.66 13.77 -9.09
N GLN A 525 -14.57 13.45 -9.79
CA GLN A 525 -14.28 13.93 -11.15
C GLN A 525 -14.13 12.79 -12.16
N TRP A 526 -14.57 11.59 -11.79
CA TRP A 526 -14.40 10.36 -12.57
C TRP A 526 -14.69 10.52 -14.07
N TRP A 527 -15.90 10.93 -14.43
CA TRP A 527 -16.30 11.02 -15.84
C TRP A 527 -15.55 12.15 -16.56
N THR A 528 -15.33 13.28 -15.90
CA THR A 528 -14.50 14.38 -16.42
C THR A 528 -13.09 13.91 -16.77
N LEU A 529 -12.43 13.20 -15.85
CA LEU A 529 -11.08 12.66 -16.05
C LEU A 529 -11.04 11.64 -17.19
N LEU A 530 -12.02 10.73 -17.26
CA LEU A 530 -12.15 9.75 -18.33
C LEU A 530 -12.32 10.44 -19.71
N GLY A 531 -13.13 11.49 -19.76
CA GLY A 531 -13.32 12.31 -20.96
C GLY A 531 -12.04 13.03 -21.40
N MET A 532 -11.29 13.61 -20.45
CA MET A 532 -9.99 14.21 -20.74
C MET A 532 -9.02 13.15 -21.30
N ALA A 533 -8.94 11.97 -20.68
CA ALA A 533 -8.10 10.87 -21.12
C ALA A 533 -8.45 10.43 -22.56
N GLN A 534 -9.74 10.38 -22.90
CA GLN A 534 -10.20 10.09 -24.26
C GLN A 534 -9.69 11.10 -25.31
N ALA A 535 -9.57 12.38 -24.96
CA ALA A 535 -8.99 13.36 -25.88
C ALA A 535 -7.48 13.13 -26.10
N PHE A 536 -6.73 12.77 -25.05
CA PHE A 536 -5.31 12.45 -25.15
C PHE A 536 -5.04 11.13 -25.89
N THR A 537 -5.87 10.11 -25.73
CA THR A 537 -5.76 8.88 -26.52
C THR A 537 -5.95 9.13 -28.02
N GLN A 538 -6.83 10.06 -28.42
CA GLN A 538 -6.93 10.48 -29.82
C GLN A 538 -5.66 11.20 -30.30
N LEU A 539 -5.07 12.05 -29.44
CA LEU A 539 -3.77 12.69 -29.72
C LEU A 539 -2.67 11.63 -29.91
N HIS A 540 -2.61 10.60 -29.08
CA HIS A 540 -1.65 9.49 -29.21
C HIS A 540 -1.75 8.81 -30.58
N GLY A 541 -2.96 8.44 -31.00
CA GLY A 541 -3.19 7.81 -32.31
C GLY A 541 -2.77 8.69 -33.49
N LEU A 542 -2.97 10.01 -33.38
CA LEU A 542 -2.55 10.96 -34.41
C LEU A 542 -1.03 11.16 -34.43
N LEU A 543 -0.39 11.33 -33.28
CA LEU A 543 1.06 11.53 -33.21
C LEU A 543 1.84 10.28 -33.58
N ALA A 544 1.29 9.08 -33.35
CA ALA A 544 1.85 7.82 -33.86
C ALA A 544 1.99 7.81 -35.40
N CYS A 545 1.19 8.61 -36.11
CA CYS A 545 1.25 8.75 -37.57
C CYS A 545 2.06 9.97 -38.04
N SER A 546 2.67 10.74 -37.12
CA SER A 546 3.42 11.98 -37.42
C SER A 546 4.92 11.73 -37.54
N ASP A 547 5.71 12.73 -37.94
CA ASP A 547 7.19 12.64 -37.99
C ASP A 547 7.91 13.17 -36.74
N LEU A 548 7.18 13.39 -35.63
CA LEU A 548 7.74 13.95 -34.39
C LEU A 548 8.55 12.95 -33.55
N LEU A 549 8.26 11.67 -33.69
CA LEU A 549 8.85 10.59 -32.92
C LEU A 549 9.57 9.63 -33.87
N SER A 550 10.62 8.98 -33.36
CA SER A 550 11.29 7.88 -34.04
C SER A 550 10.32 6.76 -34.38
N ARG A 551 10.65 5.97 -35.40
CA ARG A 551 9.82 4.84 -35.82
C ARG A 551 9.47 3.91 -34.65
N ARG A 552 10.43 3.61 -33.78
CA ARG A 552 10.22 2.76 -32.60
C ARG A 552 9.18 3.35 -31.65
N SER A 553 9.30 4.64 -31.33
CA SER A 553 8.37 5.33 -30.43
C SER A 553 6.98 5.48 -31.07
N ARG A 554 6.88 5.68 -32.38
CA ARG A 554 5.60 5.71 -33.11
C ARG A 554 4.88 4.37 -33.10
N ASP A 555 5.61 3.28 -33.37
CA ASP A 555 5.04 1.93 -33.36
C ASP A 555 4.54 1.59 -31.94
N ALA A 556 5.31 1.95 -30.91
CA ALA A 556 4.90 1.80 -29.51
C ALA A 556 3.66 2.65 -29.17
N LEU A 557 3.64 3.93 -29.54
CA LEU A 557 2.54 4.85 -29.27
C LEU A 557 1.24 4.41 -29.97
N GLY A 558 1.33 3.86 -31.19
CA GLY A 558 0.18 3.33 -31.90
C GLY A 558 -0.44 2.13 -31.17
N LEU A 559 0.40 1.22 -30.64
CA LEU A 559 -0.07 0.10 -29.81
C LEU A 559 -0.66 0.57 -28.48
N MET A 560 -0.05 1.58 -27.85
CA MET A 560 -0.61 2.22 -26.64
C MET A 560 -1.99 2.80 -26.92
N ALA A 561 -2.12 3.65 -27.93
CA ALA A 561 -3.39 4.30 -28.29
C ALA A 561 -4.51 3.28 -28.57
N ALA A 562 -4.20 2.15 -29.22
CA ALA A 562 -5.16 1.08 -29.45
C ALA A 562 -5.62 0.40 -28.15
N ARG A 563 -4.69 0.15 -27.21
CA ARG A 563 -5.01 -0.43 -25.89
C ARG A 563 -5.78 0.53 -25.00
N GLU A 564 -5.37 1.80 -24.98
CA GLU A 564 -6.06 2.87 -24.28
C GLU A 564 -7.50 3.02 -24.79
N GLN A 565 -7.70 3.06 -26.11
CA GLN A 565 -9.02 3.18 -26.73
C GLN A 565 -9.91 2.00 -26.36
N LYS A 566 -9.37 0.79 -26.29
CA LYS A 566 -10.09 -0.38 -25.81
C LYS A 566 -10.51 -0.22 -24.35
N GLY A 567 -9.57 0.13 -23.46
CA GLY A 567 -9.87 0.37 -22.04
C GLY A 567 -10.95 1.44 -21.82
N LEU A 568 -10.86 2.57 -22.52
CA LEU A 568 -11.86 3.63 -22.47
C LEU A 568 -13.24 3.18 -23.00
N SER A 569 -13.26 2.31 -24.02
CA SER A 569 -14.50 1.74 -24.56
C SER A 569 -15.15 0.81 -23.54
N ASP A 570 -14.38 -0.07 -22.91
CA ASP A 570 -14.84 -0.93 -21.81
C ASP A 570 -15.41 -0.08 -20.65
N CYS A 571 -14.79 1.05 -20.35
CA CYS A 571 -15.25 1.97 -19.30
C CYS A 571 -16.57 2.70 -19.63
N THR A 572 -16.90 2.86 -20.91
CA THR A 572 -18.08 3.62 -21.37
C THR A 572 -19.18 2.71 -21.90
N GLU A 573 -18.98 1.40 -21.87
CA GLU A 573 -19.97 0.41 -22.27
C GLU A 573 -21.24 0.55 -21.42
N GLY A 574 -22.40 0.61 -22.08
CA GLY A 574 -23.70 0.78 -21.43
C GLY A 574 -23.97 2.16 -20.83
N LEU A 575 -23.10 3.16 -21.05
CA LEU A 575 -23.32 4.53 -20.57
C LEU A 575 -24.52 5.18 -21.28
N ASP A 576 -25.49 5.66 -20.49
CA ASP A 576 -26.67 6.37 -21.00
C ASP A 576 -26.27 7.71 -21.63
N LYS A 577 -26.46 7.83 -22.95
CA LYS A 577 -26.11 8.99 -23.77
C LYS A 577 -26.89 10.28 -23.42
N GLY A 578 -27.93 10.20 -22.60
CA GLY A 578 -28.66 11.37 -22.08
C GLY A 578 -28.34 11.74 -20.62
N GLY A 579 -27.61 10.87 -19.91
CA GLY A 579 -27.42 10.97 -18.46
C GLY A 579 -26.43 12.04 -18.01
N GLY A 580 -26.45 12.35 -16.70
CA GLY A 580 -25.48 13.27 -16.06
C GLY A 580 -24.03 12.83 -16.28
N LYS A 581 -23.75 11.54 -16.11
CA LYS A 581 -22.44 10.91 -16.31
C LYS A 581 -21.88 11.12 -17.72
N TYR A 582 -22.72 10.96 -18.74
CA TYR A 582 -22.33 11.20 -20.13
C TYR A 582 -22.02 12.68 -20.38
N ARG A 583 -22.80 13.60 -19.78
CA ARG A 583 -22.51 15.04 -19.87
C ARG A 583 -21.16 15.39 -19.24
N GLU A 584 -20.85 14.87 -18.05
CA GLU A 584 -19.56 15.07 -17.38
C GLU A 584 -18.39 14.55 -18.23
N LEU A 585 -18.54 13.36 -18.82
CA LEU A 585 -17.55 12.79 -19.75
C LEU A 585 -17.29 13.71 -20.93
N TRP A 586 -18.34 14.20 -21.60
CA TRP A 586 -18.16 15.08 -22.75
C TRP A 586 -17.67 16.48 -22.39
N GLN A 587 -17.96 16.97 -21.19
CA GLN A 587 -17.37 18.21 -20.68
C GLN A 587 -15.85 18.06 -20.52
N GLY A 588 -15.40 16.96 -19.90
CA GLY A 588 -13.98 16.62 -19.80
C GLY A 588 -13.30 16.52 -21.16
N TYR A 589 -13.89 15.75 -22.07
CA TYR A 589 -13.37 15.57 -23.44
C TYR A 589 -13.29 16.89 -24.19
N THR A 590 -14.36 17.69 -24.20
CA THR A 590 -14.40 18.95 -24.94
C THR A 590 -13.36 19.95 -24.42
N ARG A 591 -13.17 19.99 -23.10
CA ARG A 591 -12.16 20.84 -22.47
C ARG A 591 -10.75 20.42 -22.88
N ALA A 592 -10.37 19.16 -22.67
CA ALA A 592 -9.05 18.69 -23.06
C ALA A 592 -8.80 18.83 -24.57
N ARG A 593 -9.82 18.51 -25.39
CA ARG A 593 -9.72 18.66 -26.84
C ARG A 593 -9.39 20.08 -27.27
N ARG A 594 -10.05 21.10 -26.71
CA ARG A 594 -9.79 22.50 -27.06
C ARG A 594 -8.32 22.85 -26.80
N GLU A 595 -7.80 22.48 -25.64
CA GLU A 595 -6.42 22.76 -25.24
C GLU A 595 -5.42 22.01 -26.13
N ILE A 596 -5.73 20.77 -26.52
CA ILE A 596 -4.93 20.00 -27.50
C ILE A 596 -4.97 20.68 -28.87
N GLN A 597 -6.13 21.13 -29.34
CA GLN A 597 -6.26 21.82 -30.63
C GLN A 597 -5.49 23.13 -30.67
N GLU A 598 -5.36 23.84 -29.56
CA GLU A 598 -4.55 25.06 -29.46
C GLU A 598 -3.04 24.81 -29.59
N CYS A 599 -2.60 23.55 -29.60
CA CYS A 599 -1.22 23.18 -29.91
C CYS A 599 -0.95 23.07 -31.43
N PHE A 600 -1.98 23.01 -32.28
CA PHE A 600 -1.90 22.86 -33.74
C PHE A 600 -2.62 24.03 -34.44
#